data_AF-A0A511YCP8-F1
#
_entry.id   AF-A0A511YCP8-F1
#
_cell.length_a   1.000
_cell.length_b   1.000
_cell.length_c   1.000
_cell.angle_alpha   90.00
_cell.angle_beta   90.00
_cell.angle_gamma   90.00
#
_symmetry.space_group_name_H-M   'P 1'
#
loop_
_entity.id
_entity.type
_entity.pdbx_description
1 polymer ?
#
loop_
_entity_poly.entity_id
_entity_poly.type
_entity_poly.pdbx_seq_one_letter_code
_entity_poly.pdbx_strand_id
1 'polypeptide(L)'
;MIKMNLNFRNTKIDEAIRENSKRSSMILDLVNTTSWITDEKLFFGREFKNRLEVTRIKTPFTTILPTLIIVFKKKDLQNPKLRLSFFGYAWFSILLLIFLFVIIKKIIDPDFQGDLAFTILLVSFFFLLFAIEFYITKKTFNRLKLRIKE
;
A
#
# COMPACT_ATOMS: atom_id res chain seq x y z
N MET A 1 0.41 11.98 9.58
CA MET A 1 1.37 11.43 8.58
C MET A 1 2.51 10.76 9.34
N ILE A 2 2.65 9.44 9.28
CA ILE A 2 3.72 8.72 9.99
C ILE A 2 5.05 9.01 9.27
N LYS A 3 5.98 9.73 9.92
CA LYS A 3 7.30 10.03 9.36
C LYS A 3 8.19 8.80 9.48
N MET A 4 8.57 8.22 8.34
CA MET A 4 9.49 7.09 8.25
C MET A 4 10.93 7.57 7.99
N ASN A 5 11.49 8.41 8.88
CA ASN A 5 12.85 8.90 8.67
C ASN A 5 13.87 7.74 8.63
N LEU A 6 14.76 7.78 7.64
CA LEU A 6 15.80 6.78 7.41
C LEU A 6 17.14 7.14 8.05
N ASN A 7 17.50 8.43 8.19
CA ASN A 7 18.79 8.87 8.77
C ASN A 7 20.04 8.17 8.16
N PHE A 8 20.01 7.85 6.87
CA PHE A 8 21.15 7.29 6.13
C PHE A 8 21.60 8.24 5.01
N ARG A 9 22.81 8.04 4.49
CA ARG A 9 23.28 8.76 3.29
C ARG A 9 22.35 8.47 2.12
N ASN A 10 21.95 9.50 1.38
CA ASN A 10 21.03 9.36 0.24
C ASN A 10 21.53 8.36 -0.82
N THR A 11 22.84 8.28 -1.04
CA THR A 11 23.46 7.32 -1.96
C THR A 11 23.20 5.87 -1.52
N LYS A 12 23.45 5.54 -0.24
CA LYS A 12 23.16 4.22 0.33
C LYS A 12 21.67 3.86 0.25
N ILE A 13 20.78 4.82 0.46
CA ILE A 13 19.33 4.59 0.34
C ILE A 13 18.95 4.24 -1.10
N ASP A 14 19.46 4.98 -2.09
CA ASP A 14 19.15 4.72 -3.51
C ASP A 14 19.71 3.37 -3.98
N GLU A 15 20.96 3.06 -3.61
CA GLU A 15 21.61 1.78 -3.92
C GLU A 15 20.84 0.60 -3.33
N ALA A 16 20.58 0.62 -2.02
CA ALA A 16 19.82 -0.44 -1.35
C ALA A 16 18.41 -0.60 -1.96
N ILE A 17 17.73 0.49 -2.30
CA ILE A 17 16.43 0.40 -2.98
C ILE A 17 16.55 -0.31 -4.33
N ARG A 18 17.55 0.05 -5.14
CA ARG A 18 17.77 -0.55 -6.47
C ARG A 18 18.16 -2.03 -6.37
N GLU A 19 19.03 -2.37 -5.42
CA GLU A 19 19.42 -3.76 -5.15
C GLU A 19 18.27 -4.60 -4.60
N ASN A 20 17.31 -4.00 -3.90
CA ASN A 20 16.20 -4.72 -3.27
C ASN A 20 14.88 -4.62 -4.06
N SER A 21 14.90 -4.02 -5.24
CA SER A 21 13.70 -3.83 -6.08
C SER A 21 13.82 -4.53 -7.43
N LYS A 22 12.76 -5.23 -7.84
CA LYS A 22 12.54 -5.61 -9.25
C LYS A 22 12.08 -4.39 -10.02
N ARG A 23 12.81 -4.01 -11.08
CA ARG A 23 12.46 -2.85 -11.91
C ARG A 23 11.23 -3.17 -12.74
N SER A 24 10.22 -2.33 -12.66
CA SER A 24 9.02 -2.41 -13.50
C SER A 24 8.92 -1.20 -14.43
N SER A 25 8.62 -1.47 -15.71
CA SER A 25 8.25 -0.46 -16.70
C SER A 25 6.77 -0.05 -16.58
N MET A 26 5.93 -0.91 -16.00
CA MET A 26 4.50 -0.68 -15.80
C MET A 26 4.21 0.16 -14.55
N ILE A 27 3.04 0.81 -14.50
CA ILE A 27 2.62 1.63 -13.35
C ILE A 27 2.43 0.67 -12.17
N LEU A 28 3.02 0.95 -11.00
CA LEU A 28 2.93 0.04 -9.85
C LEU A 28 1.48 -0.23 -9.42
N ASP A 29 0.56 0.68 -9.74
CA ASP A 29 -0.87 0.49 -9.55
C ASP A 29 -1.45 -0.66 -10.41
N LEU A 30 -0.84 -0.99 -11.57
CA LEU A 30 -1.26 -2.01 -12.55
C LEU A 30 -0.34 -3.23 -12.60
N VAL A 31 0.81 -3.18 -11.93
CA VAL A 31 1.80 -4.27 -11.95
C VAL A 31 1.26 -5.45 -11.16
N ASN A 32 1.29 -6.63 -11.76
CA ASN A 32 1.13 -7.85 -10.98
C ASN A 32 2.38 -8.05 -10.12
N THR A 33 2.26 -7.73 -8.83
CA THR A 33 3.36 -7.84 -7.87
C THR A 33 3.42 -9.22 -7.21
N THR A 34 2.65 -10.20 -7.70
CA THR A 34 2.62 -11.55 -7.11
C THR A 34 3.83 -12.36 -7.55
N SER A 35 4.52 -12.98 -6.59
CA SER A 35 5.57 -13.95 -6.84
C SER A 35 5.35 -15.16 -5.94
N TRP A 36 5.45 -16.36 -6.52
CA TRP A 36 5.44 -17.63 -5.80
C TRP A 36 6.80 -17.95 -5.17
N ILE A 37 7.85 -17.37 -5.74
CA ILE A 37 9.22 -17.58 -5.30
C ILE A 37 9.54 -16.50 -4.26
N THR A 38 10.12 -16.91 -3.13
CA THR A 38 10.83 -16.00 -2.22
C THR A 38 12.02 -15.41 -2.97
N ASP A 39 11.74 -14.42 -3.82
CA ASP A 39 12.77 -13.61 -4.45
C ASP A 39 13.58 -12.91 -3.35
N GLU A 40 14.90 -12.82 -3.52
CA GLU A 40 15.76 -12.01 -2.64
C GLU A 40 15.32 -10.54 -2.61
N LYS A 41 14.63 -10.10 -3.67
CA LYS A 41 14.09 -8.75 -3.84
C LYS A 41 12.86 -8.56 -2.94
N LEU A 42 12.85 -7.44 -2.22
CA LEU A 42 11.78 -7.09 -1.27
C LEU A 42 10.63 -6.34 -1.94
N PHE A 43 10.91 -5.64 -3.03
CA PHE A 43 9.96 -4.73 -3.66
C PHE A 43 9.88 -4.87 -5.18
N PHE A 44 8.78 -4.39 -5.75
CA PHE A 44 8.71 -3.92 -7.13
C PHE A 44 8.88 -2.41 -7.13
N GLY A 45 9.83 -1.92 -7.92
CA GLY A 45 10.19 -0.51 -8.00
C GLY A 45 9.91 0.08 -9.38
N ARG A 46 9.39 1.30 -9.41
CA ARG A 46 9.32 2.13 -10.61
C ARG A 46 10.01 3.46 -10.36
N GLU A 47 10.88 3.81 -11.29
CA GLU A 47 11.60 5.08 -11.25
C GLU A 47 10.91 6.12 -12.12
N PHE A 48 10.72 7.32 -11.56
CA PHE A 48 10.29 8.51 -12.29
C PHE A 48 11.40 9.57 -12.25
N LYS A 49 11.25 10.63 -13.05
CA LYS A 49 12.21 11.75 -13.08
C LYS A 49 12.45 12.36 -11.70
N ASN A 50 11.39 12.56 -10.90
CA ASN A 50 11.47 13.29 -9.63
C ASN A 50 11.27 12.42 -8.37
N ARG A 51 10.90 11.15 -8.55
CA ARG A 51 10.55 10.24 -7.44
C ARG A 51 10.84 8.80 -7.82
N LEU A 52 10.99 7.97 -6.81
CA LEU A 52 11.07 6.52 -6.93
C LEU A 52 9.91 5.95 -6.12
N GLU A 53 9.16 5.05 -6.72
CA GLU A 53 8.05 4.37 -6.07
C GLU A 53 8.41 2.90 -5.90
N VAL A 54 8.08 2.33 -4.75
CA VAL A 54 8.19 0.90 -4.51
C VAL A 54 6.93 0.36 -3.85
N THR A 55 6.61 -0.88 -4.14
CA THR A 55 5.57 -1.63 -3.44
C THR A 55 6.12 -3.01 -3.09
N ARG A 56 5.63 -3.62 -2.01
CA ARG A 56 6.14 -4.93 -1.61
C ARG A 56 5.79 -5.98 -2.66
N ILE A 57 6.65 -6.98 -2.80
CA ILE A 57 6.27 -8.20 -3.53
C ILE A 57 5.18 -8.90 -2.70
N LYS A 58 4.09 -9.28 -3.37
CA LYS A 58 2.96 -9.97 -2.77
C LYS A 58 3.08 -11.47 -3.01
N THR A 59 2.59 -12.24 -2.06
CA THR A 59 2.33 -13.68 -2.25
C THR A 59 0.90 -13.85 -2.76
N PRO A 60 0.56 -14.98 -3.41
CA PRO A 60 -0.81 -15.28 -3.85
C PRO A 60 -1.85 -15.05 -2.74
N PHE A 61 -1.54 -15.48 -1.50
CA PHE A 61 -2.40 -15.30 -0.33
C PHE A 61 -2.61 -13.84 0.10
N THR A 62 -1.68 -12.94 -0.25
CA THR A 62 -1.75 -11.53 0.13
C THR A 62 -2.15 -10.62 -1.04
N THR A 63 -2.58 -11.21 -2.17
CA THR A 63 -3.08 -10.49 -3.35
C THR A 63 -4.36 -9.73 -3.05
N ILE A 64 -5.23 -10.29 -2.20
CA ILE A 64 -6.50 -9.67 -1.79
C ILE A 64 -6.31 -8.41 -0.94
N LEU A 65 -5.15 -8.26 -0.31
CA LEU A 65 -4.86 -7.08 0.49
C LEU A 65 -4.78 -5.86 -0.43
N PRO A 66 -5.22 -4.66 0.01
CA PRO A 66 -4.98 -3.45 -0.75
C PRO A 66 -3.47 -3.25 -0.96
N THR A 67 -3.06 -2.52 -1.99
CA THR A 67 -1.62 -2.33 -2.27
C THR A 67 -1.16 -1.02 -1.67
N LEU A 68 -0.09 -1.04 -0.87
CA LEU A 68 0.58 0.16 -0.40
C LEU A 68 1.81 0.48 -1.25
N ILE A 69 1.96 1.75 -1.60
CA ILE A 69 3.08 2.26 -2.37
C ILE A 69 3.88 3.21 -1.49
N ILE A 70 5.17 2.93 -1.36
CA ILE A 70 6.15 3.79 -0.70
C ILE A 70 6.78 4.68 -1.77
N VAL A 71 6.66 5.99 -1.57
CA VAL A 71 7.13 7.02 -2.50
C VAL A 71 8.32 7.74 -1.89
N PHE A 72 9.46 7.60 -2.54
CA PHE A 72 10.70 8.31 -2.24
C PHE A 72 10.85 9.50 -3.19
N LYS A 73 11.05 10.71 -2.67
CA LYS A 73 11.36 11.86 -3.52
C LYS A 73 12.87 11.88 -3.77
N LYS A 74 13.32 12.04 -5.03
CA LYS A 74 14.78 12.04 -5.30
C LYS A 74 15.53 13.17 -4.59
N LYS A 75 14.84 14.30 -4.34
CA LYS A 75 15.36 15.44 -3.56
C LYS A 75 15.44 15.17 -2.04
N ASP A 76 14.65 14.22 -1.53
CA ASP A 76 14.58 13.85 -0.12
C ASP A 76 14.20 12.37 0.02
N LEU A 77 15.22 11.52 -0.06
CA LEU A 77 15.08 10.07 0.11
C LEU A 77 14.88 9.68 1.58
N GLN A 78 15.12 10.60 2.52
CA GLN A 78 15.06 10.28 3.95
C GLN A 78 13.63 10.18 4.46
N ASN A 79 12.67 10.87 3.83
CA ASN A 79 11.28 10.93 4.26
C ASN A 79 10.33 10.28 3.24
N PRO A 80 10.34 8.95 3.07
CA PRO A 80 9.39 8.27 2.23
C PRO A 80 7.96 8.47 2.72
N LYS A 81 7.03 8.60 1.76
CA LYS A 81 5.59 8.72 2.01
C LYS A 81 4.90 7.41 1.64
N LEU A 82 3.92 7.01 2.44
CA LEU A 82 3.02 5.90 2.10
C LEU A 82 1.77 6.46 1.44
N ARG A 83 1.35 5.84 0.33
CA ARG A 83 0.04 6.06 -0.30
C ARG A 83 -0.62 4.71 -0.60
N LEU A 84 -1.94 4.70 -0.63
CA LEU A 84 -2.70 3.56 -1.11
C LEU A 84 -2.63 3.51 -2.66
N SER A 85 -2.71 2.33 -3.24
CA SER A 85 -2.81 2.20 -4.70
C SER A 85 -4.14 2.76 -5.19
N PHE A 86 -4.19 3.07 -6.49
CA PHE A 86 -5.41 3.53 -7.13
C PHE A 86 -6.59 2.58 -6.89
N PHE A 87 -6.39 1.26 -7.07
CA PHE A 87 -7.42 0.25 -6.80
C PHE A 87 -7.85 0.22 -5.34
N GLY A 88 -6.92 0.40 -4.40
CA GLY A 88 -7.27 0.47 -2.98
C GLY A 88 -8.13 1.70 -2.67
N TYR A 89 -7.81 2.86 -3.25
CA TYR A 89 -8.66 4.06 -3.14
C TYR A 89 -10.02 3.86 -3.79
N ALA A 90 -10.08 3.30 -4.99
CA ALA A 90 -11.32 3.04 -5.70
C ALA A 90 -12.24 2.12 -4.89
N TRP A 91 -11.71 1.01 -4.36
CA TRP A 91 -12.47 0.08 -3.53
C TRP A 91 -12.97 0.73 -2.24
N PHE A 92 -12.11 1.51 -1.57
CA PHE A 92 -12.51 2.26 -0.38
C PHE A 92 -13.62 3.28 -0.69
N SER A 93 -13.51 4.02 -1.78
CA SER A 93 -14.52 4.98 -2.20
C SER A 93 -15.87 4.32 -2.50
N ILE A 94 -15.88 3.17 -3.17
CA ILE A 94 -17.11 2.41 -3.43
C ILE A 94 -17.76 1.96 -2.12
N LEU A 95 -16.98 1.36 -1.21
CA LEU A 95 -17.50 0.93 0.09
C LEU A 95 -18.04 2.10 0.91
N LEU A 96 -17.36 3.25 0.88
CA LEU A 96 -17.81 4.46 1.56
C LEU A 96 -19.12 4.98 0.96
N LEU A 97 -19.27 4.99 -0.36
CA LEU A 97 -20.50 5.40 -1.02
C LEU A 97 -21.67 4.48 -0.68
N ILE A 98 -21.45 3.16 -0.67
CA ILE A 98 -22.46 2.18 -0.25
C ILE A 98 -22.86 2.43 1.20
N PHE A 99 -21.87 2.62 2.09
CA PHE A 99 -22.12 2.90 3.50
C PHE A 99 -22.94 4.18 3.71
N LEU A 100 -22.56 5.27 3.04
CA LEU A 100 -23.31 6.53 3.10
C LEU A 100 -24.71 6.38 2.52
N PHE A 101 -24.88 5.66 1.41
CA PHE A 101 -26.18 5.41 0.80
C PHE A 101 -27.12 4.67 1.77
N VAL A 102 -26.65 3.60 2.42
CA VAL A 102 -27.45 2.82 3.37
C VAL A 102 -27.84 3.68 4.57
N ILE A 103 -26.92 4.49 5.12
CA ILE A 103 -27.23 5.41 6.22
C ILE A 103 -28.27 6.45 5.81
N ILE A 104 -28.05 7.14 4.68
CA ILE A 104 -28.96 8.18 4.20
C ILE A 104 -30.35 7.59 3.95
N LYS A 105 -30.43 6.42 3.31
CA LYS A 105 -31.70 5.73 3.07
C LYS A 105 -32.41 5.35 4.36
N LYS A 106 -31.70 4.83 5.36
CA LYS A 106 -32.30 4.48 6.65
C LYS A 106 -32.83 5.69 7.43
N ILE A 107 -32.21 6.86 7.26
CA ILE A 107 -32.66 8.12 7.88
C ILE A 107 -33.90 8.67 7.19
N ILE A 108 -33.94 8.63 5.85
CA ILE A 108 -35.06 9.17 5.05
C ILE A 108 -36.28 8.25 5.10
N ASP A 109 -36.04 6.94 5.06
CA ASP A 109 -37.05 5.90 5.01
C ASP A 109 -36.77 4.87 6.12
N PRO A 110 -37.44 4.98 7.28
CA PRO A 110 -37.24 4.07 8.41
C PRO A 110 -37.55 2.60 8.05
N ASP A 111 -38.45 2.37 7.10
CA ASP A 111 -38.86 1.05 6.62
C ASP A 111 -37.86 0.46 5.62
N PHE A 112 -36.83 1.22 5.23
CA PHE A 112 -35.74 0.73 4.40
C PHE A 112 -35.09 -0.50 5.05
N GLN A 113 -35.21 -1.65 4.37
CA GLN A 113 -34.71 -2.96 4.82
C GLN A 113 -33.21 -3.16 4.56
N GLY A 114 -32.45 -2.09 4.27
CA GLY A 114 -31.02 -2.21 4.06
C GLY A 114 -30.30 -2.71 5.30
N ASP A 115 -29.44 -3.72 5.12
CA ASP A 115 -28.67 -4.31 6.20
C ASP A 115 -27.46 -3.42 6.56
N LEU A 116 -27.69 -2.55 7.53
CA LEU A 116 -26.66 -1.70 8.13
C LEU A 116 -25.54 -2.52 8.78
N ALA A 117 -25.87 -3.64 9.43
CA ALA A 117 -24.88 -4.47 10.13
C ALA A 117 -23.92 -5.10 9.13
N PHE A 118 -24.44 -5.65 8.03
CA PHE A 118 -23.61 -6.17 6.94
C PHE A 118 -22.74 -5.09 6.30
N THR A 119 -23.29 -3.91 6.09
CA THR A 119 -22.54 -2.78 5.50
C THR A 119 -21.40 -2.31 6.42
N ILE A 120 -21.65 -2.21 7.73
CA ILE A 120 -20.62 -1.92 8.75
C ILE A 120 -19.55 -3.03 8.75
N LEU A 121 -19.97 -4.28 8.68
CA LEU A 121 -19.07 -5.44 8.65
C LEU A 121 -18.14 -5.37 7.43
N LEU A 122 -18.65 -5.06 6.24
CA LEU A 122 -17.84 -4.94 5.02
C LEU A 122 -16.80 -3.82 5.11
N VAL A 123 -17.20 -2.65 5.60
CA VAL A 123 -16.27 -1.52 5.80
C VAL A 123 -15.20 -1.88 6.84
N SER A 124 -15.60 -2.49 7.96
CA SER A 124 -14.68 -2.92 9.01
C SER A 124 -13.70 -3.99 8.51
N PHE A 125 -14.19 -4.93 7.70
CA PHE A 125 -13.37 -5.95 7.06
C PHE A 125 -12.31 -5.33 6.13
N PHE A 126 -12.67 -4.30 5.35
CA PHE A 126 -11.68 -3.58 4.53
C PHE A 126 -10.60 -2.90 5.38
N PHE A 127 -10.99 -2.24 6.48
CA PHE A 127 -10.01 -1.65 7.40
C PHE A 127 -9.07 -2.69 8.01
N LEU A 128 -9.57 -3.88 8.32
CA LEU A 128 -8.76 -5.00 8.78
C LEU A 128 -7.73 -5.42 7.71
N LEU A 129 -8.14 -5.61 6.45
CA LEU A 129 -7.22 -5.93 5.36
C LEU A 129 -6.16 -4.85 5.17
N PHE A 130 -6.54 -3.57 5.25
CA PHE A 130 -5.60 -2.45 5.19
C PHE A 130 -4.61 -2.47 6.36
N ALA A 131 -5.07 -2.74 7.58
CA ALA A 131 -4.19 -2.83 8.75
C ALA A 131 -3.17 -3.98 8.62
N ILE A 132 -3.60 -5.13 8.11
CA ILE A 132 -2.72 -6.28 7.81
C ILE A 132 -1.67 -5.87 6.76
N GLU A 133 -2.09 -5.26 5.65
CA GLU A 133 -1.18 -4.78 4.61
C GLU A 133 -0.15 -3.80 5.17
N PHE A 134 -0.61 -2.85 5.99
CA PHE A 134 0.23 -1.85 6.61
C PHE A 134 1.28 -2.49 7.52
N TYR A 135 0.89 -3.46 8.34
CA TYR A 135 1.80 -4.21 9.21
C TYR A 135 2.87 -4.94 8.39
N ILE A 136 2.48 -5.67 7.33
CA ILE A 136 3.40 -6.41 6.48
C ILE A 136 4.35 -5.45 5.76
N THR A 137 3.83 -4.38 5.17
CA THR A 137 4.63 -3.37 4.47
C THR A 137 5.65 -2.72 5.41
N LYS A 138 5.25 -2.40 6.64
CA LYS A 138 6.16 -1.88 7.67
C LYS A 138 7.26 -2.88 8.02
N LYS A 139 6.93 -4.17 8.15
CA LYS A 139 7.92 -5.23 8.40
C LYS A 139 8.93 -5.35 7.25
N THR A 140 8.46 -5.32 6.00
CA THR A 140 9.34 -5.36 4.81
C THR A 140 10.22 -4.10 4.72
N PHE A 141 9.67 -2.92 5.03
CA PHE A 141 10.43 -1.68 5.08
C PHE A 141 11.51 -1.70 6.17
N ASN A 142 11.24 -2.28 7.34
CA ASN A 142 12.25 -2.46 8.37
C ASN A 142 13.39 -3.40 7.93
N ARG A 143 13.08 -4.44 7.14
CA ARG A 143 14.12 -5.30 6.52
C ARG A 143 15.00 -4.50 5.56
N LEU A 144 14.41 -3.61 4.75
CA LEU A 144 15.19 -2.69 3.91
C LEU A 144 16.12 -1.81 4.74
N LYS A 145 15.65 -1.27 5.88
CA LYS A 145 16.50 -0.48 6.78
C LYS A 145 17.71 -1.24 7.31
N LEU A 146 17.56 -2.54 7.57
CA LEU A 146 18.68 -3.39 8.00
C LEU A 146 19.69 -3.56 6.86
N ARG A 147 19.23 -3.83 5.64
CA ARG A 147 20.09 -3.94 4.44
C ARG A 147 20.80 -2.64 4.04
N ILE A 148 20.30 -1.47 4.45
CA ILE A 148 21.00 -0.18 4.25
C ILE A 148 22.19 -0.02 5.23
N LYS A 149 22.15 -0.70 6.38
CA LYS A 149 23.21 -0.62 7.41
C LYS A 149 24.42 -1.49 7.08
N GLU A 150 24.17 -2.63 6.44
CA GLU A 150 25.20 -3.50 5.86
C GLU A 150 26.08 -2.72 4.86
#